data_AF-A0AAU9DLN0-F1
#
_entry.id   AF-A0AAU9DLN0-F1
#
_cell.length_a   1.000
_cell.length_b   1.000
_cell.length_c   1.000
_cell.angle_alpha   90.00
_cell.angle_beta   90.00
_cell.angle_gamma   90.00
#
_symmetry.space_group_name_H-M   'P 1'
#
loop_
_entity.id
_entity.type
_entity.pdbx_description
1 polymer ?
#
loop_
_entity_poly.entity_id
_entity_poly.type
_entity_poly.pdbx_seq_one_letter_code
_entity_poly.pdbx_strand_id
1 'polypeptide(L)'
;MNIERLLGSLNVLVAALDKGGKTAPANFFSDKIKQIQSSCDDPGELDSVLQELTSCRAMAQYGDFSSSEEKCLDTVIDDSIAWLQPGKSIQGESIG
;
A
#
# COMPACT_ATOMS: atom_id res chain seq x y z
N MET A 1 -8.35 0.47 -11.80
CA MET A 1 -7.25 -0.26 -11.15
C MET A 1 -7.75 -1.67 -10.83
N ASN A 2 -6.92 -2.72 -10.86
CA ASN A 2 -7.32 -4.10 -10.52
C ASN A 2 -6.79 -4.45 -9.12
N ILE A 3 -7.62 -5.05 -8.26
CA ILE A 3 -7.25 -5.46 -6.90
C ILE A 3 -6.09 -6.45 -6.89
N GLU A 4 -5.97 -7.29 -7.93
CA GLU A 4 -4.85 -8.22 -8.09
C GLU A 4 -3.50 -7.49 -8.19
N ARG A 5 -3.48 -6.30 -8.81
CA ARG A 5 -2.27 -5.49 -8.92
C ARG A 5 -1.86 -4.94 -7.55
N LEU A 6 -2.82 -4.42 -6.78
CA LEU A 6 -2.56 -3.94 -5.42
C LEU A 6 -2.05 -5.08 -4.52
N LEU A 7 -2.68 -6.25 -4.59
CA LEU A 7 -2.22 -7.44 -3.87
C LEU A 7 -0.80 -7.85 -4.30
N GLY A 8 -0.46 -7.73 -5.58
CA GLY A 8 0.89 -7.91 -6.09
C GLY A 8 1.89 -6.93 -5.45
N SER A 9 1.58 -5.64 -5.47
CA SER A 9 2.40 -4.58 -4.88
C SER A 9 2.60 -4.78 -3.37
N LEU A 10 1.55 -5.18 -2.65
CA LEU A 10 1.63 -5.51 -1.23
C LEU A 10 2.53 -6.71 -0.95
N ASN A 11 2.42 -7.79 -1.73
CA ASN A 11 3.29 -8.96 -1.58
C ASN A 11 4.77 -8.61 -1.83
N VAL A 12 5.05 -7.76 -2.83
CA VAL A 12 6.41 -7.27 -3.09
C VAL A 12 6.94 -6.45 -1.91
N LEU A 13 6.12 -5.55 -1.36
CA LEU A 13 6.49 -4.76 -0.18
C LEU A 13 6.77 -5.66 1.03
N VAL A 14 5.90 -6.63 1.33
CA VAL A 14 6.08 -7.57 2.43
C VAL A 14 7.39 -8.35 2.28
N ALA A 15 7.68 -8.87 1.09
CA ALA A 15 8.92 -9.59 0.83
C ALA A 15 10.17 -8.71 0.98
N ALA A 16 10.10 -7.44 0.55
CA ALA A 16 11.20 -6.49 0.72
C ALA A 16 11.47 -6.19 2.20
N LEU A 17 10.40 -5.97 2.98
CA LEU A 17 10.48 -5.70 4.42
C LEU A 17 11.00 -6.90 5.21
N ASP A 18 10.54 -8.11 4.89
CA ASP A 18 11.01 -9.35 5.53
C ASP A 18 12.50 -9.59 5.26
N LYS A 19 12.93 -9.41 4.01
CA LYS A 19 14.35 -9.45 3.64
C LYS A 19 15.18 -8.38 4.35
N GLY A 20 14.57 -7.22 4.62
CA GLY A 20 15.16 -6.11 5.39
C GLY A 20 15.10 -6.27 6.91
N GLY A 21 14.57 -7.38 7.43
CA GLY A 21 14.42 -7.62 8.87
C GLY A 21 13.30 -6.81 9.55
N LYS A 22 12.44 -6.15 8.79
CA LYS A 22 11.36 -5.27 9.26
C LYS A 22 10.08 -6.06 9.50
N THR A 23 10.16 -7.01 10.41
CA THR A 23 9.09 -7.98 10.70
C THR A 23 7.79 -7.33 11.15
N ALA A 24 7.84 -6.26 11.95
CA ALA A 24 6.63 -5.56 12.39
C ALA A 24 5.88 -4.87 11.22
N PRO A 25 6.53 -4.02 10.39
CA PRO A 25 5.91 -3.53 9.16
C PRO A 25 5.45 -4.64 8.21
N ALA A 26 6.25 -5.69 8.01
CA ALA A 26 5.88 -6.80 7.14
C ALA A 26 4.60 -7.52 7.60
N ASN A 27 4.45 -7.74 8.92
CA ASN A 27 3.25 -8.31 9.51
C ASN A 27 2.03 -7.40 9.31
N PHE A 28 2.19 -6.09 9.54
CA PHE A 28 1.12 -5.12 9.32
C PHE A 28 0.58 -5.18 7.88
N PHE A 29 1.46 -5.14 6.87
CA PHE A 29 1.03 -5.22 5.46
C PHE A 29 0.48 -6.60 5.10
N SER A 30 1.00 -7.68 5.71
CA SER A 30 0.44 -9.03 5.54
C SER A 30 -0.99 -9.13 6.06
N ASP A 31 -1.30 -8.45 7.17
CA ASP A 31 -2.66 -8.40 7.69
C ASP A 31 -3.59 -7.56 6.80
N LYS A 32 -3.09 -6.49 6.16
CA LYS A 32 -3.84 -5.73 5.15
C LYS A 32 -4.18 -6.57 3.92
N ILE A 33 -3.27 -7.45 3.47
CA ILE A 33 -3.56 -8.41 2.39
C ILE A 33 -4.75 -9.30 2.76
N LYS A 34 -4.75 -9.87 3.98
CA LYS A 34 -5.84 -10.74 4.44
C LYS A 34 -7.17 -9.97 4.55
N GLN A 35 -7.13 -8.74 5.06
CA GLN A 35 -8.30 -7.87 5.13
C GLN A 35 -8.88 -7.65 3.72
N ILE A 36 -8.07 -7.20 2.76
CA ILE A 36 -8.50 -7.01 1.36
C ILE A 36 -9.12 -8.27 0.76
N GLN A 37 -8.50 -9.44 0.98
CA GLN A 37 -9.00 -10.72 0.49
C GLN A 37 -10.35 -11.11 1.14
N SER A 38 -10.59 -10.68 2.37
CA SER A 38 -11.82 -10.96 3.13
C SER A 38 -12.92 -9.94 2.83
N SER A 39 -12.58 -8.72 2.40
CA SER A 39 -13.50 -7.66 2.00
C SER A 39 -14.15 -7.88 0.63
N CYS A 40 -14.05 -9.08 0.05
CA CYS A 40 -14.52 -9.37 -1.30
C CYS A 40 -16.05 -9.18 -1.46
N ASP A 41 -16.79 -9.27 -0.35
CA ASP A 41 -18.25 -9.13 -0.30
C ASP A 41 -18.74 -7.78 0.28
N ASP A 42 -17.83 -6.93 0.80
CA ASP A 42 -18.17 -5.60 1.37
C ASP A 42 -17.24 -4.50 0.80
N PRO A 43 -17.73 -3.73 -0.20
CA PRO A 43 -16.97 -2.61 -0.78
C PRO A 43 -16.59 -1.52 0.24
N GLY A 44 -17.36 -1.32 1.30
CA GLY A 44 -17.09 -0.30 2.32
C GLY A 44 -15.93 -0.69 3.23
N GLU A 45 -15.80 -1.97 3.55
CA GLU A 45 -14.62 -2.48 4.26
C GLU A 45 -13.36 -2.38 3.40
N LEU A 46 -13.48 -2.72 2.10
CA LEU A 46 -12.36 -2.60 1.17
C LEU A 46 -11.86 -1.15 1.11
N ASP A 47 -12.74 -0.18 0.87
CA ASP A 47 -12.36 1.24 0.79
C ASP A 47 -11.70 1.73 2.09
N SER A 48 -12.16 1.26 3.25
CA SER A 48 -11.58 1.61 4.55
C SER A 48 -10.13 1.11 4.69
N VAL A 49 -9.87 -0.12 4.26
CA VAL A 49 -8.51 -0.69 4.27
C VAL A 49 -7.59 0.08 3.33
N LEU A 50 -8.09 0.46 2.15
CA LEU A 50 -7.32 1.22 1.17
C LEU A 50 -7.02 2.64 1.65
N GLN A 51 -7.97 3.30 2.32
CA GLN A 51 -7.73 4.61 2.92
C GLN A 51 -6.60 4.55 3.95
N GLU A 52 -6.57 3.51 4.78
CA GLU A 52 -5.49 3.33 5.75
C GLU A 52 -4.13 3.16 5.06
N LEU A 53 -4.07 2.37 3.97
CA LEU A 53 -2.84 2.21 3.18
C LEU A 53 -2.31 3.55 2.64
N THR A 54 -3.18 4.48 2.22
CA THR A 54 -2.74 5.81 1.75
C THR A 54 -2.03 6.65 2.82
N SER A 55 -2.29 6.38 4.10
CA SER A 55 -1.66 7.07 5.23
C SER A 55 -0.34 6.45 5.69
N CYS A 56 0.01 5.26 5.17
CA CYS A 56 1.16 4.49 5.62
C CYS A 56 2.52 5.10 5.25
N ARG A 57 2.57 6.20 4.49
CA ARG A 57 3.83 6.89 4.15
C ARG A 57 4.64 7.29 5.38
N ALA A 58 3.97 7.60 6.49
CA ALA A 58 4.62 7.89 7.77
C ALA A 58 5.35 6.65 8.34
N MET A 59 4.88 5.43 8.07
CA MET A 59 5.54 4.21 8.54
C MET A 59 6.94 4.03 7.94
N ALA A 60 7.18 4.49 6.71
CA ALA A 60 8.52 4.46 6.13
C ALA A 60 9.50 5.36 6.89
N GLN A 61 9.05 6.53 7.34
CA GLN A 61 9.88 7.49 8.06
C GLN A 61 10.28 6.99 9.44
N TYR A 62 9.37 6.32 10.15
CA TYR A 62 9.65 5.77 11.49
C TYR A 62 10.21 4.35 11.47
N GLY A 63 10.04 3.61 10.37
CA GLY A 63 10.40 2.20 10.24
C GLY A 63 11.79 1.93 9.65
N ASP A 64 12.60 2.97 9.44
CA ASP A 64 13.94 2.89 8.83
C ASP A 64 13.94 2.17 7.47
N PHE A 65 12.98 2.53 6.61
CA PHE A 65 12.84 1.93 5.29
C PHE A 65 14.03 2.36 4.41
N SER A 66 14.64 1.39 3.74
CA SER A 66 15.57 1.66 2.66
C SER A 66 14.83 2.29 1.49
N SER A 67 15.56 3.00 0.62
CA SER A 67 14.98 3.62 -0.57
C SER A 67 14.28 2.62 -1.52
N SER A 68 14.59 1.32 -1.43
CA SER A 68 13.89 0.29 -2.20
C SER A 68 12.55 -0.09 -1.57
N GLU A 69 12.50 -0.19 -0.24
CA GLU A 69 11.26 -0.45 0.51
C GLU A 69 10.30 0.74 0.41
N GLU A 70 10.82 1.98 0.48
CA GLU A 70 10.04 3.20 0.26
C GLU A 70 9.37 3.23 -1.12
N LYS A 71 10.09 2.85 -2.18
CA LYS A 71 9.50 2.76 -3.53
C LYS A 71 8.40 1.71 -3.62
N CYS A 72 8.55 0.58 -2.92
CA CYS A 72 7.50 -0.44 -2.85
C CYS A 72 6.27 0.11 -2.13
N LEU A 73 6.47 0.85 -1.04
CA LEU A 73 5.38 1.49 -0.30
C LEU A 73 4.68 2.58 -1.12
N ASP A 74 5.43 3.45 -1.79
CA ASP A 74 4.86 4.47 -2.66
C ASP A 74 4.02 3.82 -3.77
N THR A 75 4.45 2.68 -4.33
CA THR A 75 3.65 1.92 -5.32
C THR A 75 2.34 1.41 -4.73
N VAL A 76 2.35 0.89 -3.50
CA VAL A 76 1.14 0.44 -2.79
C VAL A 76 0.18 1.61 -2.55
N ILE A 77 0.71 2.77 -2.15
CA ILE A 77 -0.07 3.98 -1.92
C ILE A 77 -0.71 4.46 -3.22
N ASP A 78 0.06 4.54 -4.30
CA ASP A 78 -0.44 4.95 -5.62
C ASP A 78 -1.53 4.00 -6.14
N ASP A 79 -1.32 2.70 -5.98
CA ASP A 79 -2.30 1.68 -6.36
C ASP A 79 -3.60 1.81 -5.53
N SER A 80 -3.49 2.14 -4.24
CA SER A 80 -4.62 2.36 -3.33
C SER A 80 -5.40 3.64 -3.68
N ILE A 81 -4.69 4.75 -3.96
CA ILE A 81 -5.30 6.02 -4.38
C ILE A 81 -6.06 5.86 -5.69
N ALA A 82 -5.45 5.20 -6.67
CA ALA A 82 -6.06 5.00 -7.97
C ALA A 82 -7.25 4.01 -7.95
N TRP A 83 -7.35 3.17 -6.91
CA TRP A 83 -8.58 2.43 -6.63
C TRP A 83 -9.68 3.33 -6.06
N LEU A 84 -9.36 4.12 -5.03
CA LEU A 84 -10.32 5.01 -4.35
C LEU A 84 -10.81 6.16 -5.24
N GLN A 85 -10.03 6.56 -6.25
CA GLN A 85 -10.35 7.63 -7.18
C GLN A 85 -10.28 7.16 -8.64
N PRO A 86 -11.23 6.31 -9.10
CA PRO A 86 -11.25 5.87 -10.47
C PRO A 86 -11.60 7.06 -11.38
N GLY A 87 -10.58 7.72 -11.95
CA GLY A 87 -10.76 8.83 -12.90
C GLY A 87 -9.89 10.08 -12.67
N LYS A 88 -9.07 10.15 -11.61
CA LYS A 88 -8.06 11.21 -11.49
C LYS A 88 -6.70 10.68 -11.92
N SER A 89 -6.29 11.02 -13.13
CA SER A 89 -4.88 11.01 -13.52
C SER A 89 -4.10 11.79 -12.46
N ILE A 90 -3.13 11.14 -11.84
CA ILE A 90 -2.20 11.78 -10.90
C ILE A 90 -1.37 12.74 -11.75
N GLN A 91 -1.76 14.02 -11.79
CA GLN A 91 -0.97 15.07 -12.39
C GLN A 91 0.12 15.40 -11.38
N GLY A 92 1.25 14.71 -11.53
CA GLY A 92 2.49 15.10 -10.88
C GLY A 92 2.89 16.51 -11.29
N GLU A 93 3.55 17.17 -10.34
CA GLU A 93 4.29 18.43 -10.47
C GLU A 93 3.47 19.72 -10.67
N SER A 94 3.43 20.52 -9.60
CA SER A 94 3.68 21.95 -9.76
C SER A 94 4.61 22.41 -8.64
N ILE A 95 5.86 22.57 -9.04
CA ILE A 95 6.88 23.40 -8.39
C ILE A 95 6.33 24.84 -8.32
N GLY A 96 6.49 25.48 -7.16
CA GLY A 96 6.16 26.89 -6.92
C GLY A 96 6.71 27.32 -5.57
#